data_AF-A0A427XD43-F1
#
_entry.id   AF-A0A427XD43-F1
#
_cell.length_a   1.000
_cell.length_b   1.000
_cell.length_c   1.000
_cell.angle_alpha   90.00
_cell.angle_beta   90.00
_cell.angle_gamma   90.00
#
_symmetry.space_group_name_H-M   'P 1'
#
loop_
_entity.id
_entity.type
_entity.pdbx_description
1 polymer ?
#
loop_
_entity_poly.entity_id
_entity_poly.type
_entity_poly.pdbx_seq_one_letter_code
_entity_poly.pdbx_strand_id
1 'polypeptide(L)'
;MLLQLAYVGTLHGTCTVSHRERIQRRRPRVRTSPHATCATIPALVVPTVDMMVGKSEFAFQTLTDISSICDFIDQARTPLTTSTSNSNSRKHAPTLSPISYADKALSEGLIRLVRQSLVDPNFLDLSCRNLAELKVKWAGPQGSMLETRKLAFKHYSQEMADDMSSPQNGKSSTWDRQVVLFLEDKAASNNALLDIYTGDSGEDQRRDFYHASRAAWTVHLPSTLSKLEALMAGPYALGDDLSIADCHIIAWLARIVSLCGGGPVPLGINALEPHLGGYQLGSKLTLYWGHWVQRTSFRKLSTTFSPHDRARPLAPLDGLARDNRTNTRGNVHADDRPIAPAPPLG
;
A
#
# COMPACT_ATOMS: atom_id res chain seq x y z
N MET A 1 -19.10 -19.35 -1.31
CA MET A 1 -17.79 -19.38 -1.98
C MET A 1 -17.28 -18.00 -2.43
N LEU A 2 -18.12 -17.09 -2.94
CA LEU A 2 -17.65 -15.73 -3.36
C LEU A 2 -17.14 -14.83 -2.22
N LEU A 3 -17.61 -15.02 -0.98
CA LEU A 3 -17.08 -14.29 0.20
C LEU A 3 -15.67 -14.72 0.62
N GLN A 4 -15.17 -15.87 0.15
CA GLN A 4 -13.78 -16.30 0.35
C GLN A 4 -12.80 -15.60 -0.60
N LEU A 5 -13.27 -15.10 -1.77
CA LEU A 5 -12.43 -14.32 -2.69
C LEU A 5 -12.12 -12.90 -2.17
N ALA A 6 -12.88 -12.42 -1.18
CA ALA A 6 -12.58 -11.18 -0.45
C ALA A 6 -11.68 -11.42 0.78
N TYR A 7 -11.26 -12.66 1.02
CA TYR A 7 -10.39 -13.02 2.14
C TYR A 7 -8.98 -13.30 1.64
N VAL A 8 -8.15 -12.26 1.58
CA VAL A 8 -6.70 -12.47 1.51
C VAL A 8 -6.06 -11.82 2.72
N GLY A 9 -5.71 -12.70 3.66
CA GLY A 9 -5.07 -12.38 4.92
C GLY A 9 -3.77 -11.60 4.73
N THR A 10 -3.53 -10.72 5.68
CA THR A 10 -2.24 -10.06 5.89
C THR A 10 -1.26 -11.10 6.44
N LEU A 11 -0.51 -11.76 5.55
CA LEU A 11 0.62 -12.59 5.95
C LEU A 11 1.87 -11.73 6.10
N HIS A 12 2.43 -11.74 7.31
CA HIS A 12 3.70 -11.09 7.64
C HIS A 12 4.85 -11.92 7.06
N GLY A 13 5.35 -11.53 5.88
CA GLY A 13 6.60 -12.06 5.33
C GLY A 13 7.80 -11.41 6.01
N THR A 14 8.60 -12.19 6.74
CA THR A 14 9.89 -11.74 7.29
C THR A 14 10.94 -11.77 6.19
N CYS A 15 11.42 -10.61 5.76
CA CYS A 15 12.52 -10.49 4.81
C CYS A 15 13.86 -10.60 5.54
N THR A 16 14.56 -11.73 5.37
CA THR A 16 15.93 -11.90 5.88
C THR A 16 16.93 -11.26 4.91
N VAL A 17 17.46 -10.09 5.29
CA VAL A 17 18.55 -9.43 4.56
C VAL A 17 19.88 -9.99 5.07
N SER A 18 20.56 -10.82 4.27
CA SER A 18 21.93 -11.23 4.53
C SER A 18 22.88 -10.13 4.06
N HIS A 19 23.56 -9.45 4.99
CA HIS A 19 24.59 -8.48 4.66
C HIS A 19 25.87 -8.75 5.47
N ARG A 20 26.99 -8.89 4.76
CA ARG A 20 28.33 -9.09 5.31
C ARG A 20 29.20 -7.92 4.82
N GLU A 21 29.35 -6.88 5.63
CA GLU A 21 30.45 -5.92 5.46
C GLU A 21 30.77 -5.14 6.74
N ARG A 22 32.08 -4.96 6.98
CA ARG A 22 32.69 -4.29 8.15
C ARG A 22 32.48 -2.79 8.10
N ILE A 23 31.94 -2.16 9.16
CA ILE A 23 32.06 -0.70 9.34
C ILE A 23 32.35 -0.31 10.80
N GLN A 24 33.35 0.55 10.93
CA GLN A 24 33.81 1.27 12.13
C GLN A 24 32.74 2.22 12.71
N ARG A 25 32.78 2.35 14.04
CA ARG A 25 31.94 3.19 14.91
C ARG A 25 31.66 4.59 14.33
N ARG A 26 30.45 4.84 13.83
CA ARG A 26 29.84 6.19 13.71
C ARG A 26 28.35 6.15 14.03
N ARG A 27 27.86 7.21 14.69
CA ARG A 27 26.48 7.40 15.19
C ARG A 27 25.42 7.21 14.09
N PRO A 28 24.20 6.75 14.42
CA PRO A 28 23.15 6.49 13.45
C PRO A 28 22.71 7.80 12.77
N ARG A 29 22.88 7.86 11.44
CA ARG A 29 22.30 8.89 10.57
C ARG A 29 21.18 8.24 9.77
N VAL A 30 19.96 8.74 9.94
CA VAL A 30 18.84 8.41 9.04
C VAL A 30 19.16 9.01 7.68
N ARG A 31 19.38 8.16 6.67
CA ARG A 31 19.52 8.55 5.26
C ARG A 31 18.18 8.34 4.58
N THR A 32 17.51 9.42 4.18
CA THR A 32 16.40 9.36 3.22
C THR A 32 16.97 9.67 1.84
N SER A 33 16.75 8.77 0.87
CA SER A 33 17.10 8.97 -0.54
C SER A 33 15.93 9.68 -1.26
N PRO A 34 16.17 10.71 -2.07
CA PRO A 34 15.11 11.52 -2.67
C PRO A 34 14.44 10.93 -3.94
N HIS A 35 14.78 9.72 -4.39
CA HIS A 35 14.33 9.23 -5.71
C HIS A 35 13.76 7.80 -5.78
N ALA A 36 13.02 7.35 -4.76
CA ALA A 36 12.25 6.11 -4.90
C ALA A 36 10.86 6.22 -4.26
N THR A 37 9.83 6.43 -5.08
CA THR A 37 8.42 6.17 -4.74
C THR A 37 8.14 4.66 -4.74
N CYS A 38 9.00 3.88 -4.08
CA CYS A 38 8.67 2.51 -3.72
C CYS A 38 7.97 2.60 -2.36
N ALA A 39 6.75 2.05 -2.25
CA ALA A 39 6.01 2.00 -1.00
C ALA A 39 6.83 1.24 0.05
N THR A 40 7.69 1.96 0.75
CA THR A 40 8.59 1.41 1.75
C THR A 40 7.73 1.16 2.97
N ILE A 41 7.51 -0.11 3.32
CA ILE A 41 6.89 -0.46 4.60
C ILE A 41 7.79 0.15 5.67
N PRO A 42 7.26 1.02 6.57
CA PRO A 42 8.08 1.58 7.62
C PRO A 42 8.62 0.44 8.48
N ALA A 43 9.91 0.18 8.33
CA ALA A 43 10.63 -0.83 9.07
C ALA A 43 11.47 -0.10 10.13
N LEU A 44 11.04 -0.19 11.39
CA LEU A 44 11.82 0.31 12.52
C LEU A 44 12.77 -0.80 12.98
N VAL A 45 14.06 -0.62 12.76
CA VAL A 45 15.08 -1.55 13.26
C VAL A 45 15.44 -1.15 14.69
N VAL A 46 15.17 -2.05 15.63
CA VAL A 46 15.28 -1.82 17.07
C VAL A 46 16.25 -2.83 17.69
N PRO A 47 17.10 -2.45 18.65
CA PRO A 47 17.86 -3.41 19.45
C PRO A 47 16.94 -4.35 20.22
N THR A 48 17.22 -5.65 20.19
CA THR A 48 16.52 -6.61 21.05
C THR A 48 16.90 -6.40 22.52
N VAL A 49 16.03 -6.88 23.43
CA VAL A 49 16.28 -6.84 24.87
C VAL A 49 17.60 -7.53 25.25
N ASP A 50 17.98 -8.60 24.54
CA ASP A 50 19.23 -9.32 24.78
C ASP A 50 20.47 -8.48 24.47
N MET A 51 20.38 -7.57 23.50
CA MET A 51 21.43 -6.60 23.22
C MET A 51 21.51 -5.54 24.34
N MET A 52 20.38 -5.13 24.90
CA MET A 52 20.36 -4.16 26.00
C MET A 52 20.93 -4.73 27.31
N VAL A 53 20.78 -6.05 27.53
CA VAL A 53 21.33 -6.76 28.70
C VAL A 53 22.79 -7.22 28.47
N GLY A 54 23.38 -6.90 27.31
CA GLY A 54 24.78 -7.22 26.99
C GLY A 54 25.03 -8.71 26.70
N LYS A 55 23.98 -9.50 26.43
CA LYS A 55 24.10 -10.94 26.12
C LYS A 55 24.47 -11.20 24.65
N SER A 56 24.25 -10.24 23.77
CA SER A 56 24.59 -10.33 22.34
C SER A 56 24.98 -8.96 21.79
N GLU A 57 26.04 -8.89 21.00
CA GLU A 57 26.52 -7.63 20.41
C GLU A 57 25.72 -7.19 19.16
N PHE A 58 24.92 -8.08 18.55
CA PHE A 58 24.30 -7.83 17.24
C PHE A 58 22.89 -8.41 17.09
N ALA A 59 22.02 -8.20 18.07
CA ALA A 59 20.63 -8.66 17.97
C ALA A 59 19.70 -7.47 17.74
N PHE A 60 19.36 -7.21 16.46
CA PHE A 60 18.38 -6.21 16.05
C PHE A 60 17.11 -6.91 15.55
N GLN A 61 15.95 -6.36 15.89
CA GLN A 61 14.64 -6.77 15.40
C GLN A 61 14.07 -5.69 14.49
N THR A 62 13.55 -6.09 13.35
CA THR A 62 12.82 -5.20 12.45
C THR A 62 11.34 -5.24 12.82
N LEU A 63 10.81 -4.14 13.33
CA LEU A 63 9.39 -3.95 13.55
C LEU A 63 8.77 -3.40 12.26
N THR A 64 7.87 -4.17 11.66
CA THR A 64 7.17 -3.82 10.41
C THR A 64 5.71 -3.46 10.64
N ASP A 65 5.15 -3.87 11.77
CA ASP A 65 3.77 -3.62 12.15
C ASP A 65 3.64 -2.30 12.94
N ILE A 66 2.62 -1.52 12.61
CA ILE A 66 2.41 -0.19 13.21
C ILE A 66 2.07 -0.29 14.70
N SER A 67 1.34 -1.32 15.13
CA SER A 67 1.02 -1.51 16.55
C SER A 67 2.29 -1.85 17.34
N SER A 68 3.13 -2.72 16.79
CA SER A 68 4.43 -3.07 17.39
C SER A 68 5.38 -1.86 17.45
N ILE A 69 5.38 -1.02 16.42
CA ILE A 69 6.16 0.23 16.39
C ILE A 69 5.65 1.21 17.45
N CYS A 70 4.33 1.39 17.57
CA CYS A 70 3.72 2.23 18.60
C CYS A 70 4.04 1.72 20.00
N ASP A 71 3.81 0.44 20.27
CA ASP A 71 4.13 -0.20 21.56
C ASP A 71 5.61 -0.03 21.91
N PHE A 72 6.52 -0.19 20.95
CA PHE A 72 7.95 0.06 21.17
C PHE A 72 8.24 1.53 21.48
N ILE A 73 7.68 2.46 20.70
CA ILE A 73 7.86 3.90 20.93
C ILE A 73 7.38 4.27 22.33
N ASP A 74 6.28 3.69 22.81
CA ASP A 74 5.76 3.98 24.14
C ASP A 74 6.60 3.33 25.26
N GLN A 75 7.09 2.11 25.05
CA GLN A 75 8.04 1.48 25.99
C GLN A 75 9.37 2.23 26.06
N ALA A 76 9.81 2.82 24.95
CA ALA A 76 11.02 3.64 24.88
C ALA A 76 10.84 5.03 25.51
N ARG A 77 9.62 5.46 25.83
CA ARG A 77 9.39 6.67 26.62
C ARG A 77 9.74 6.38 28.08
N THR A 78 10.82 6.97 28.57
CA THR A 78 11.17 6.91 29.99
C THR A 78 9.99 7.44 30.83
N PRO A 79 9.52 6.71 31.86
CA PRO A 79 8.50 7.22 32.76
C PRO A 79 8.99 8.53 33.40
N LEU A 80 8.08 9.51 33.46
CA LEU A 80 8.30 10.94 33.76
C LEU A 80 8.96 11.24 35.13
N THR A 81 9.28 10.24 35.94
CA THR A 81 9.70 10.43 37.34
C THR A 81 11.22 10.56 37.55
N THR A 82 12.06 10.41 36.51
CA THR A 82 13.52 10.39 36.71
C THR A 82 14.34 11.41 35.89
N SER A 83 13.74 12.22 35.01
CA SER A 83 14.51 13.13 34.16
C SER A 83 14.52 14.60 34.65
N THR A 84 15.50 14.93 35.48
CA THR A 84 15.93 16.31 35.86
C THR A 84 16.69 17.05 34.72
N SER A 85 16.41 16.73 33.46
CA SER A 85 17.16 17.27 32.31
C SER A 85 16.44 18.46 31.67
N ASN A 86 17.09 19.62 31.69
CA ASN A 86 16.69 20.91 31.09
C ASN A 86 16.60 20.87 29.55
N SER A 87 15.65 20.11 29.00
CA SER A 87 15.30 20.14 27.58
C SER A 87 14.27 21.26 27.33
N ASN A 88 14.64 22.28 26.56
CA ASN A 88 13.79 23.43 26.21
C ASN A 88 12.62 23.09 25.26
N SER A 89 12.41 21.82 24.90
CA SER A 89 11.26 21.35 24.13
C SER A 89 10.15 20.86 25.07
N ARG A 90 9.40 21.79 25.68
CA ARG A 90 8.29 21.49 26.60
C ARG A 90 7.02 20.90 25.95
N LYS A 91 7.00 20.66 24.64
CA LYS A 91 5.88 20.01 23.97
C LYS A 91 6.21 18.55 23.73
N HIS A 92 5.65 17.68 24.57
CA HIS A 92 5.76 16.24 24.42
C HIS A 92 5.27 15.81 23.04
N ALA A 93 5.92 14.82 22.43
CA ALA A 93 5.39 14.20 21.23
C ALA A 93 4.04 13.54 21.57
N PRO A 94 2.98 13.77 20.78
CA PRO A 94 1.68 13.16 21.03
C PRO A 94 1.81 11.64 21.16
N THR A 95 1.11 11.05 22.13
CA THR A 95 1.00 9.59 22.31
C THR A 95 -0.11 9.11 21.40
N LEU A 96 0.23 8.37 20.34
CA LEU A 96 -0.78 7.76 19.47
C LEU A 96 -1.42 6.53 20.11
N SER A 97 -0.75 5.95 21.11
CA SER A 97 -1.27 4.82 21.83
C SER A 97 -2.19 5.26 22.97
N PRO A 98 -3.27 4.51 23.20
CA PRO A 98 -4.21 4.82 24.27
C PRO A 98 -3.56 4.72 25.65
N ILE A 99 -3.91 5.63 26.55
CA ILE A 99 -3.34 5.73 27.91
C ILE A 99 -3.93 4.64 28.83
N SER A 100 -5.24 4.38 28.70
CA SER A 100 -5.94 3.37 29.47
C SER A 100 -6.08 2.06 28.72
N TYR A 101 -6.12 0.94 29.46
CA TYR A 101 -6.45 -0.37 28.90
C TYR A 101 -7.84 -0.38 28.23
N ALA A 102 -8.81 0.34 28.80
CA ALA A 102 -10.15 0.47 28.22
C ALA A 102 -10.10 1.15 26.85
N ASP A 103 -9.31 2.23 26.74
CA ASP A 103 -9.12 2.96 25.50
C ASP A 103 -8.34 2.14 24.46
N LYS A 104 -7.41 1.27 24.91
CA LYS A 104 -6.72 0.30 24.05
C LYS A 104 -7.70 -0.68 23.42
N ALA A 105 -8.55 -1.31 24.23
CA ALA A 105 -9.57 -2.23 23.73
C ALA A 105 -10.54 -1.55 22.75
N LEU A 106 -10.95 -0.30 23.05
CA LEU A 106 -11.79 0.50 22.16
C LEU A 106 -11.08 0.83 20.84
N SER A 107 -9.81 1.25 20.90
CA SER A 107 -8.97 1.55 19.73
C SER A 107 -8.83 0.34 18.81
N GLU A 108 -8.51 -0.83 19.36
CA GLU A 108 -8.42 -2.08 18.61
C GLU A 108 -9.78 -2.48 18.00
N GLY A 109 -10.87 -2.29 18.74
CA GLY A 109 -12.23 -2.52 18.26
C GLY A 109 -12.59 -1.66 17.04
N LEU A 110 -12.27 -0.37 17.10
CA LEU A 110 -12.48 0.59 16.02
C LEU A 110 -11.61 0.28 14.78
N ILE A 111 -10.32 -0.03 14.99
CA ILE A 111 -9.40 -0.41 13.91
C ILE A 111 -9.89 -1.70 13.23
N ARG A 112 -10.31 -2.70 14.01
CA ARG A 112 -10.85 -3.95 13.48
C ARG A 112 -12.13 -3.72 12.68
N LEU A 113 -12.98 -2.78 13.11
CA LEU A 113 -14.23 -2.44 12.43
C LEU A 113 -13.99 -1.89 11.03
N VAL A 114 -13.06 -0.95 10.84
CA VAL A 114 -12.75 -0.37 9.51
C VAL A 114 -11.91 -1.27 8.62
N ARG A 115 -11.24 -2.28 9.20
CA ARG A 115 -10.43 -3.27 8.45
C ARG A 115 -11.23 -4.51 8.01
N GLN A 116 -12.53 -4.56 8.25
CA GLN A 116 -13.36 -5.69 7.81
C GLN A 116 -13.36 -5.79 6.27
N SER A 117 -13.25 -7.02 5.75
CA SER A 117 -13.23 -7.28 4.31
C SER A 117 -14.50 -6.81 3.59
N LEU A 118 -15.64 -6.84 4.27
CA LEU A 118 -16.95 -6.40 3.74
C LEU A 118 -17.02 -4.91 3.42
N VAL A 119 -16.12 -4.11 3.99
CA VAL A 119 -16.04 -2.65 3.79
C VAL A 119 -14.62 -2.23 3.36
N ASP A 120 -13.87 -3.16 2.76
CA ASP A 120 -12.56 -2.85 2.18
C ASP A 120 -12.73 -1.86 1.01
N PRO A 121 -12.09 -0.67 1.05
CA PRO A 121 -12.12 0.27 -0.05
C PRO A 121 -11.68 -0.31 -1.40
N ASN A 122 -10.79 -1.32 -1.42
CA ASN A 122 -10.41 -1.96 -2.69
C ASN A 122 -11.57 -2.75 -3.30
N PHE A 123 -12.35 -3.46 -2.47
CA PHE A 123 -13.55 -4.15 -2.94
C PHE A 123 -14.62 -3.15 -3.37
N LEU A 124 -14.85 -2.10 -2.59
CA LEU A 124 -15.82 -1.06 -2.93
C LEU A 124 -15.50 -0.36 -4.27
N ASP A 125 -14.22 -0.11 -4.54
CA ASP A 125 -13.76 0.46 -5.83
C ASP A 125 -14.04 -0.47 -7.02
N LEU A 126 -13.93 -1.79 -6.82
CA LEU A 126 -14.17 -2.80 -7.85
C LEU A 126 -15.63 -3.29 -7.91
N SER A 127 -16.42 -2.99 -6.91
CA SER A 127 -17.82 -3.44 -6.83
C SER A 127 -18.69 -2.78 -7.92
N CYS A 128 -19.64 -3.55 -8.45
CA CYS A 128 -20.60 -3.11 -9.48
C CYS A 128 -22.00 -3.60 -9.10
N ARG A 129 -23.02 -2.74 -9.12
CA ARG A 129 -24.39 -3.12 -8.68
C ARG A 129 -25.25 -3.71 -9.81
N ASN A 130 -24.84 -3.46 -11.05
CA ASN A 130 -25.52 -3.85 -12.27
C ASN A 130 -24.53 -3.87 -13.46
N LEU A 131 -25.02 -4.35 -14.61
CA LEU A 131 -24.23 -4.45 -15.84
C LEU A 131 -23.78 -3.09 -16.40
N ALA A 132 -24.59 -2.04 -16.23
CA ALA A 132 -24.25 -0.70 -16.73
C ALA A 132 -23.03 -0.13 -15.99
N GLU A 133 -23.03 -0.21 -14.66
CA GLU A 133 -21.87 0.17 -13.82
C GLU A 133 -20.63 -0.65 -14.14
N LEU A 134 -20.80 -1.97 -14.39
CA LEU A 134 -19.69 -2.84 -14.76
C LEU A 134 -19.04 -2.39 -16.07
N LYS A 135 -19.84 -2.10 -17.11
CA LYS A 135 -19.33 -1.59 -18.40
C LYS A 135 -18.59 -0.27 -18.25
N VAL A 136 -19.10 0.65 -17.43
CA VAL A 136 -18.45 1.94 -17.16
C VAL A 136 -17.12 1.74 -16.44
N LYS A 137 -17.07 0.88 -15.40
CA LYS A 137 -15.83 0.59 -14.66
C LYS A 137 -14.81 -0.19 -15.51
N TRP A 138 -15.27 -1.07 -16.40
CA TRP A 138 -14.41 -1.78 -17.34
C TRP A 138 -13.71 -0.82 -18.30
N ALA A 139 -14.44 0.14 -18.86
CA ALA A 139 -13.87 1.18 -19.71
C ALA A 139 -13.02 2.21 -18.94
N GLY A 140 -13.05 2.18 -17.61
CA GLY A 140 -12.39 3.12 -16.72
C GLY A 140 -11.05 2.63 -16.17
N PRO A 141 -10.50 3.32 -15.15
CA PRO A 141 -9.24 2.95 -14.53
C PRO A 141 -9.27 1.57 -13.85
N GLN A 142 -10.45 1.09 -13.42
CA GLN A 142 -10.59 -0.21 -12.79
C GLN A 142 -10.30 -1.36 -13.77
N GLY A 143 -10.80 -1.30 -15.01
CA GLY A 143 -10.49 -2.31 -16.02
C GLY A 143 -9.01 -2.35 -16.36
N SER A 144 -8.42 -1.19 -16.66
CA SER A 144 -6.97 -1.07 -16.93
C SER A 144 -6.11 -1.59 -15.77
N MET A 145 -6.51 -1.32 -14.52
CA MET A 145 -5.84 -1.85 -13.34
C MET A 145 -5.88 -3.38 -13.29
N LEU A 146 -7.02 -4.02 -13.57
CA LEU A 146 -7.15 -5.48 -13.54
C LEU A 146 -6.33 -6.16 -14.63
N GLU A 147 -6.30 -5.58 -15.84
CA GLU A 147 -5.46 -6.06 -16.94
C GLU A 147 -3.97 -5.93 -16.61
N THR A 148 -3.56 -4.76 -16.10
CA THR A 148 -2.16 -4.51 -15.69
C THR A 148 -1.74 -5.49 -14.60
N ARG A 149 -2.62 -5.77 -13.63
CA ARG A 149 -2.36 -6.79 -12.59
C ARG A 149 -2.19 -8.19 -13.17
N LYS A 150 -3.03 -8.60 -14.12
CA LYS A 150 -2.90 -9.90 -14.81
C LYS A 150 -1.54 -10.02 -15.51
N LEU A 151 -1.12 -8.97 -16.20
CA LEU A 151 0.19 -8.93 -16.87
C LEU A 151 1.34 -9.02 -15.85
N ALA A 152 1.26 -8.28 -14.74
CA ALA A 152 2.26 -8.33 -13.68
C ALA A 152 2.37 -9.73 -13.05
N PHE A 153 1.23 -10.38 -12.74
CA PHE A 153 1.26 -11.75 -12.20
C PHE A 153 1.83 -12.77 -13.19
N LYS A 154 1.51 -12.62 -14.48
CA LYS A 154 2.11 -13.45 -15.53
C LYS A 154 3.63 -13.27 -15.57
N HIS A 155 4.11 -12.03 -15.51
CA HIS A 155 5.54 -11.72 -15.47
C HIS A 155 6.23 -12.38 -14.29
N TYR A 156 5.74 -12.18 -13.06
CA TYR A 156 6.33 -12.83 -11.88
C TYR A 156 6.27 -14.36 -11.94
N SER A 157 5.21 -14.93 -12.52
CA SER A 157 5.11 -16.38 -12.72
C SER A 157 6.17 -16.92 -13.68
N GLN A 158 6.51 -16.17 -14.73
CA GLN A 158 7.57 -16.52 -15.66
C GLN A 158 8.94 -16.43 -14.99
N GLU A 159 9.23 -15.34 -14.26
CA GLU A 159 10.47 -15.20 -13.49
C GLU A 159 10.68 -16.35 -12.49
N MET A 160 9.60 -16.78 -11.82
CA MET A 160 9.64 -17.95 -10.93
C MET A 160 9.95 -19.25 -11.67
N ALA A 161 9.35 -19.47 -12.84
CA ALA A 161 9.60 -20.67 -13.64
C ALA A 161 11.05 -20.70 -14.20
N ASP A 162 11.58 -19.55 -14.57
CA ASP A 162 12.95 -19.40 -15.06
C ASP A 162 13.99 -19.64 -13.94
N ASP A 163 13.76 -19.13 -12.73
CA ASP A 163 14.61 -19.40 -11.54
C ASP A 163 14.60 -20.90 -11.15
N MET A 164 13.44 -21.55 -11.26
CA MET A 164 13.30 -22.97 -10.92
C MET A 164 13.86 -23.92 -12.00
N SER A 165 13.86 -23.50 -13.27
CA SER A 165 14.38 -24.30 -14.39
C SER A 165 15.89 -24.15 -14.60
N SER A 166 16.51 -23.10 -14.05
CA SER A 166 17.95 -22.86 -14.09
C SER A 166 18.55 -22.95 -12.67
N PRO A 167 18.69 -24.16 -12.09
CA PRO A 167 19.36 -24.33 -10.81
C PRO A 167 20.85 -24.01 -10.96
N GLN A 168 21.21 -22.73 -10.88
CA GLN A 168 22.61 -22.31 -10.85
C GLN A 168 23.27 -22.88 -9.60
N ASN A 169 24.18 -23.84 -9.80
CA ASN A 169 25.21 -24.25 -8.83
C ASN A 169 24.71 -24.46 -7.39
N GLY A 170 23.65 -25.25 -7.21
CA GLY A 170 23.21 -25.69 -5.88
C GLY A 170 22.66 -24.60 -4.96
N LYS A 171 22.33 -23.41 -5.47
CA LYS A 171 21.59 -22.40 -4.70
C LYS A 171 20.11 -22.77 -4.68
N SER A 172 19.52 -22.79 -3.49
CA SER A 172 18.06 -22.85 -3.29
C SER A 172 17.40 -21.71 -4.07
N SER A 173 16.22 -21.96 -4.65
CA SER A 173 15.43 -20.94 -5.35
C SER A 173 15.34 -19.65 -4.53
N THR A 174 15.40 -18.51 -5.22
CA THR A 174 15.31 -17.19 -4.62
C THR A 174 13.91 -16.94 -4.02
N TRP A 175 12.91 -17.69 -4.49
CA TRP A 175 11.53 -17.52 -4.09
C TRP A 175 11.15 -18.44 -2.93
N ASP A 176 10.71 -17.84 -1.83
CA ASP A 176 10.06 -18.58 -0.74
C ASP A 176 8.74 -19.18 -1.24
N ARG A 177 8.49 -20.45 -0.92
CA ARG A 177 7.24 -21.15 -1.24
C ARG A 177 6.00 -20.37 -0.78
N GLN A 178 6.08 -19.66 0.34
CA GLN A 178 4.97 -18.83 0.82
C GLN A 178 4.65 -17.67 -0.14
N VAL A 179 5.67 -17.06 -0.73
CA VAL A 179 5.51 -15.98 -1.72
C VAL A 179 4.89 -16.53 -3.00
N VAL A 180 5.31 -17.71 -3.44
CA VAL A 180 4.72 -18.38 -4.62
C VAL A 180 3.23 -18.61 -4.42
N LEU A 181 2.84 -19.23 -3.29
CA LEU A 181 1.43 -19.49 -2.97
C LEU A 181 0.60 -18.20 -2.90
N PHE A 182 1.17 -17.14 -2.33
CA PHE A 182 0.54 -15.83 -2.28
C PHE A 182 0.30 -15.27 -3.69
N LEU A 183 1.29 -15.33 -4.58
CA LEU A 183 1.15 -14.83 -5.95
C LEU A 183 0.13 -15.64 -6.75
N GLU A 184 0.12 -16.97 -6.61
CA GLU A 184 -0.85 -17.86 -7.24
C GLU A 184 -2.29 -17.53 -6.81
N ASP A 185 -2.53 -17.36 -5.50
CA ASP A 185 -3.83 -16.97 -4.96
C ASP A 185 -4.28 -15.58 -5.47
N LYS A 186 -3.36 -14.61 -5.50
CA LYS A 186 -3.64 -13.28 -6.05
C LYS A 186 -3.95 -13.30 -7.53
N ALA A 187 -3.24 -14.10 -8.31
CA ALA A 187 -3.50 -14.27 -9.74
C ALA A 187 -4.87 -14.92 -9.98
N ALA A 188 -5.21 -15.97 -9.23
CA ALA A 188 -6.51 -16.64 -9.31
C ALA A 188 -7.66 -15.70 -8.95
N SER A 189 -7.54 -14.93 -7.87
CA SER A 189 -8.52 -13.92 -7.45
C SER A 189 -8.71 -12.82 -8.52
N ASN A 190 -7.62 -12.32 -9.10
CA ASN A 190 -7.67 -11.30 -10.16
C ASN A 190 -8.33 -11.84 -11.44
N ASN A 191 -8.03 -13.08 -11.84
CA ASN A 191 -8.65 -13.71 -13.00
C ASN A 191 -10.15 -13.94 -12.79
N ALA A 192 -10.56 -14.44 -11.63
CA ALA A 192 -11.99 -14.61 -11.32
C ALA A 192 -12.78 -13.29 -11.40
N LEU A 193 -12.15 -12.17 -11.03
CA LEU A 193 -12.75 -10.86 -11.18
C LEU A 193 -12.73 -10.38 -12.64
N LEU A 194 -11.65 -10.61 -13.38
CA LEU A 194 -11.58 -10.29 -14.81
C LEU A 194 -12.66 -11.03 -15.60
N ASP A 195 -12.89 -12.31 -15.33
CA ASP A 195 -13.95 -13.09 -16.00
C ASP A 195 -15.34 -12.48 -15.77
N ILE A 196 -15.57 -11.86 -14.61
CA ILE A 196 -16.79 -11.10 -14.32
C ILE A 196 -16.88 -9.85 -15.20
N TYR A 197 -15.78 -9.13 -15.36
CA TYR A 197 -15.70 -7.88 -16.13
C TYR A 197 -15.75 -8.09 -17.65
N THR A 198 -15.09 -9.12 -18.17
CA THR A 198 -15.09 -9.47 -19.61
C THR A 198 -16.39 -10.15 -20.04
N GLY A 199 -17.12 -10.73 -19.08
CA GLY A 199 -18.36 -11.45 -19.33
C GLY A 199 -18.14 -12.95 -19.56
N ASP A 200 -16.93 -13.46 -19.37
CA ASP A 200 -16.57 -14.88 -19.46
C ASP A 200 -17.07 -15.70 -18.25
N SER A 201 -17.41 -15.03 -17.15
CA SER A 201 -18.03 -15.66 -15.97
C SER A 201 -19.46 -16.13 -16.24
N GLY A 202 -19.84 -17.22 -15.56
CA GLY A 202 -21.21 -17.71 -15.56
C GLY A 202 -22.22 -16.68 -15.00
N GLU A 203 -23.45 -16.73 -15.48
CA GLU A 203 -24.51 -15.78 -15.07
C GLU A 203 -24.75 -15.77 -13.55
N ASP A 204 -24.72 -16.95 -12.92
CA ASP A 204 -24.88 -17.09 -11.47
C ASP A 204 -23.77 -16.37 -10.69
N GLN A 205 -22.51 -16.53 -11.09
CA GLN A 205 -21.36 -15.88 -10.44
C GLN A 205 -21.46 -14.34 -10.55
N ARG A 206 -21.89 -13.85 -11.71
CA ARG A 206 -22.10 -12.42 -11.96
C ARG A 206 -23.25 -11.87 -11.14
N ARG A 207 -24.36 -12.61 -11.04
CA ARG A 207 -25.51 -12.25 -10.20
C ARG A 207 -25.12 -12.17 -8.73
N ASP A 208 -24.37 -13.15 -8.24
CA ASP A 208 -23.87 -13.18 -6.86
C ASP A 208 -22.90 -12.02 -6.59
N PHE A 209 -22.03 -11.69 -7.55
CA PHE A 209 -21.15 -10.52 -7.45
C PHE A 209 -21.92 -9.20 -7.34
N TYR A 210 -22.97 -9.02 -8.15
CA TYR A 210 -23.84 -7.84 -8.05
C TYR A 210 -24.60 -7.78 -6.72
N HIS A 211 -25.06 -8.94 -6.23
CA HIS A 211 -25.71 -9.03 -4.93
C HIS A 211 -24.75 -8.63 -3.80
N ALA A 212 -23.54 -9.20 -3.78
CA ALA A 212 -22.50 -8.84 -2.81
C ALA A 212 -22.10 -7.36 -2.89
N SER A 213 -21.96 -6.83 -4.11
CA SER A 213 -21.66 -5.41 -4.35
C SER A 213 -22.75 -4.49 -3.78
N ARG A 214 -24.03 -4.83 -4.00
CA ARG A 214 -25.14 -4.07 -3.40
C ARG A 214 -25.12 -4.16 -1.88
N ALA A 215 -24.99 -5.36 -1.32
CA ALA A 215 -24.95 -5.58 0.13
C ALA A 215 -23.80 -4.82 0.81
N ALA A 216 -22.61 -4.77 0.19
CA ALA A 216 -21.48 -4.01 0.71
C ALA A 216 -21.81 -2.52 0.86
N TRP A 217 -22.43 -1.91 -0.16
CA TRP A 217 -22.79 -0.49 -0.15
C TRP A 217 -24.02 -0.16 0.70
N THR A 218 -25.06 -0.99 0.67
CA THR A 218 -26.37 -0.65 1.28
C THR A 218 -26.63 -1.31 2.62
N VAL A 219 -25.79 -2.27 3.04
CA VAL A 219 -25.97 -2.99 4.31
C VAL A 219 -24.70 -2.89 5.17
N HIS A 220 -23.57 -3.38 4.65
CA HIS A 220 -22.35 -3.53 5.45
C HIS A 220 -21.69 -2.18 5.77
N LEU A 221 -21.57 -1.29 4.78
CA LEU A 221 -21.01 0.04 4.98
C LEU A 221 -21.87 0.89 5.94
N PRO A 222 -23.20 1.04 5.76
CA PRO A 222 -24.06 1.72 6.72
C PRO A 222 -23.96 1.14 8.14
N SER A 223 -23.96 -0.19 8.28
CA SER A 223 -23.81 -0.84 9.59
C SER A 223 -22.47 -0.51 10.25
N THR A 224 -21.39 -0.45 9.47
CA THR A 224 -20.05 -0.10 9.95
C THR A 224 -20.00 1.37 10.37
N LEU A 225 -20.54 2.28 9.56
CA LEU A 225 -20.60 3.72 9.87
C LEU A 225 -21.44 3.99 11.13
N SER A 226 -22.56 3.29 11.29
CA SER A 226 -23.41 3.38 12.48
C SER A 226 -22.69 2.89 13.74
N LYS A 227 -21.95 1.78 13.64
CA LYS A 227 -21.13 1.28 14.76
C LYS A 227 -19.97 2.23 15.10
N LEU A 228 -19.33 2.82 14.10
CA LEU A 228 -18.30 3.84 14.32
C LEU A 228 -18.89 5.04 15.07
N GLU A 229 -20.00 5.59 14.61
CA GLU A 229 -20.73 6.69 15.26
C GLU A 229 -21.05 6.37 16.73
N ALA A 230 -21.52 5.16 17.01
CA ALA A 230 -21.85 4.73 18.37
C ALA A 230 -20.62 4.65 19.28
N LEU A 231 -19.49 4.17 18.75
CA LEU A 231 -18.25 3.93 19.51
C LEU A 231 -17.38 5.17 19.69
N MET A 232 -17.54 6.20 18.85
CA MET A 232 -16.74 7.42 18.93
C MET A 232 -17.11 8.27 20.14
N ALA A 233 -16.11 8.64 20.93
CA ALA A 233 -16.28 9.36 22.20
C ALA A 233 -16.25 10.89 22.07
N GLY A 234 -15.50 11.45 21.12
CA GLY A 234 -15.30 12.90 21.01
C GLY A 234 -14.95 13.36 19.59
N PRO A 235 -14.36 14.55 19.42
CA PRO A 235 -13.99 15.07 18.09
C PRO A 235 -12.99 14.15 17.36
N TYR A 236 -12.25 13.33 18.11
CA TYR A 236 -11.48 12.18 17.64
C TYR A 236 -12.05 10.87 18.23
N ALA A 237 -11.57 9.74 17.71
CA ALA A 237 -12.12 8.42 17.95
C ALA A 237 -12.23 8.06 19.45
N LEU A 238 -11.22 8.44 20.24
CA LEU A 238 -11.14 8.16 21.68
C LEU A 238 -11.36 9.40 22.58
N GLY A 239 -11.80 10.53 22.03
CA GLY A 239 -12.00 11.77 22.79
C GLY A 239 -11.36 12.98 22.13
N ASP A 240 -10.59 13.75 22.90
CA ASP A 240 -9.99 15.02 22.47
C ASP A 240 -8.62 14.85 21.79
N ASP A 241 -7.94 13.73 22.06
CA ASP A 241 -6.61 13.45 21.54
C ASP A 241 -6.63 12.50 20.34
N LEU A 242 -5.69 12.73 19.42
CA LEU A 242 -5.51 11.90 18.25
C LEU A 242 -4.81 10.58 18.64
N SER A 243 -5.42 9.47 18.24
CA SER A 243 -4.93 8.11 18.46
C SER A 243 -4.59 7.40 17.15
N ILE A 244 -4.00 6.20 17.28
CA ILE A 244 -3.77 5.31 16.13
C ILE A 244 -5.07 4.88 15.44
N ALA A 245 -6.19 4.77 16.18
CA ALA A 245 -7.49 4.47 15.59
C ALA A 245 -7.91 5.56 14.59
N ASP A 246 -7.67 6.83 14.91
CA ASP A 246 -8.00 7.94 14.02
C ASP A 246 -7.26 7.84 12.69
N CYS A 247 -5.97 7.49 12.72
CA CYS A 247 -5.17 7.29 11.50
C CYS A 247 -5.76 6.22 10.58
N HIS A 248 -6.26 5.11 11.16
CA HIS A 248 -6.92 4.05 10.39
C HIS A 248 -8.28 4.49 9.86
N ILE A 249 -9.12 5.07 10.73
CA ILE A 249 -10.48 5.49 10.36
C ILE A 249 -10.42 6.57 9.29
N ILE A 250 -9.59 7.61 9.44
CA ILE A 250 -9.56 8.71 8.46
C ILE A 250 -9.00 8.26 7.12
N ALA A 251 -7.97 7.41 7.08
CA ALA A 251 -7.42 6.89 5.83
C ALA A 251 -8.45 6.02 5.10
N TRP A 252 -9.17 5.18 5.83
CA TRP A 252 -10.27 4.37 5.29
C TRP A 252 -11.41 5.25 4.78
N LEU A 253 -11.92 6.15 5.61
CA LEU A 253 -13.06 7.02 5.29
C LEU A 253 -12.75 7.93 4.10
N ALA A 254 -11.57 8.56 4.07
CA ALA A 254 -11.16 9.43 2.97
C ALA A 254 -11.12 8.69 1.62
N ARG A 255 -10.70 7.41 1.61
CA ARG A 255 -10.74 6.59 0.40
C ARG A 255 -12.17 6.36 -0.06
N ILE A 256 -13.08 6.00 0.84
CA ILE A 256 -14.48 5.76 0.47
C ILE A 256 -15.16 7.06 0.00
N VAL A 257 -14.95 8.17 0.69
CA VAL A 257 -15.44 9.49 0.28
C VAL A 257 -14.95 9.83 -1.13
N SER A 258 -13.67 9.60 -1.41
CA SER A 258 -13.10 9.81 -2.75
C SER A 258 -13.69 8.89 -3.81
N LEU A 259 -14.03 7.63 -3.49
CA LEU A 259 -14.70 6.71 -4.43
C LEU A 259 -16.10 7.19 -4.82
N CYS A 260 -16.77 7.92 -3.92
CA CYS A 260 -18.06 8.55 -4.18
C CYS A 260 -17.94 9.95 -4.82
N GLY A 261 -16.73 10.38 -5.19
CA GLY A 261 -16.49 11.71 -5.78
C GLY A 261 -16.41 12.86 -4.77
N GLY A 262 -16.39 12.55 -3.47
CA GLY A 262 -16.20 13.54 -2.41
C GLY A 262 -14.74 14.00 -2.30
N GLY A 263 -14.55 15.29 -2.05
CA GLY A 263 -13.23 15.89 -1.81
C GLY A 263 -12.89 16.03 -0.32
N PRO A 264 -11.64 16.41 0.02
CA PRO A 264 -11.17 16.67 1.38
C PRO A 264 -11.68 18.03 1.92
N VAL A 265 -12.99 18.26 1.84
CA VAL A 265 -13.68 19.47 2.31
C VAL A 265 -14.78 19.07 3.30
N PRO A 266 -15.26 19.96 4.19
CA PRO A 266 -16.22 19.59 5.23
C PRO A 266 -17.49 18.90 4.71
N LEU A 267 -18.04 19.38 3.60
CA LEU A 267 -19.23 18.78 2.96
C LEU A 267 -18.92 17.59 2.05
N GLY A 268 -17.64 17.25 1.86
CA GLY A 268 -17.23 16.18 0.96
C GLY A 268 -17.74 14.81 1.39
N ILE A 269 -17.93 14.59 2.70
CA ILE A 269 -18.47 13.34 3.23
C ILE A 269 -19.90 13.06 2.76
N ASN A 270 -20.68 14.09 2.42
CA ASN A 270 -22.07 13.96 1.95
C ASN A 270 -22.16 13.23 0.60
N ALA A 271 -21.05 13.14 -0.14
CA ALA A 271 -20.98 12.33 -1.36
C ALA A 271 -21.28 10.84 -1.11
N LEU A 272 -21.14 10.36 0.13
CA LEU A 272 -21.46 8.98 0.48
C LEU A 272 -22.96 8.68 0.43
N GLU A 273 -23.82 9.60 0.87
CA GLU A 273 -25.24 9.32 1.17
C GLU A 273 -26.03 8.69 0.01
N PRO A 274 -25.87 9.12 -1.27
CA PRO A 274 -26.55 8.49 -2.40
C PRO A 274 -26.22 7.00 -2.58
N HIS A 275 -25.11 6.53 -2.01
CA HIS A 275 -24.64 5.15 -2.12
C HIS A 275 -25.09 4.25 -0.97
N LEU A 276 -25.59 4.82 0.13
CA LEU A 276 -25.82 4.12 1.40
C LEU A 276 -27.24 3.56 1.57
N GLY A 277 -28.02 3.49 0.49
CA GLY A 277 -29.36 2.87 0.54
C GLY A 277 -30.34 3.60 1.47
N GLY A 278 -30.21 4.93 1.61
CA GLY A 278 -31.08 5.75 2.47
C GLY A 278 -30.56 5.97 3.89
N TYR A 279 -29.42 5.37 4.27
CA TYR A 279 -28.77 5.69 5.53
C TYR A 279 -28.18 7.12 5.50
N GLN A 280 -28.47 7.89 6.55
CA GLN A 280 -27.96 9.25 6.75
C GLN A 280 -26.74 9.23 7.68
N LEU A 281 -25.75 10.05 7.39
CA LEU A 281 -24.54 10.11 8.20
C LEU A 281 -24.82 10.70 9.59
N GLY A 282 -24.19 10.13 10.60
CA GLY A 282 -24.30 10.62 11.98
C GLY A 282 -23.55 11.95 12.18
N SER A 283 -23.95 12.70 13.20
CA SER A 283 -23.38 14.01 13.50
C SER A 283 -21.95 13.92 14.00
N LYS A 284 -21.57 12.90 14.79
CA LYS A 284 -20.20 12.73 15.28
C LYS A 284 -19.25 12.44 14.13
N LEU A 285 -19.62 11.57 13.19
CA LEU A 285 -18.81 11.24 12.02
C LEU A 285 -18.63 12.45 11.09
N THR A 286 -19.69 13.24 10.93
CA THR A 286 -19.64 14.49 10.16
C THR A 286 -18.72 15.52 10.81
N LEU A 287 -18.82 15.70 12.13
CA LEU A 287 -17.92 16.57 12.90
C LEU A 287 -16.47 16.07 12.85
N TYR A 288 -16.26 14.77 13.01
CA TYR A 288 -14.95 14.11 12.91
C TYR A 288 -14.28 14.38 11.57
N TRP A 289 -15.01 14.17 10.47
CA TRP A 289 -14.53 14.49 9.14
C TRP A 289 -14.19 15.98 9.00
N GLY A 290 -15.08 16.86 9.50
CA GLY A 290 -14.87 18.30 9.54
C GLY A 290 -13.59 18.70 10.27
N HIS A 291 -13.29 18.10 11.42
CA HIS A 291 -12.03 18.31 12.13
C HIS A 291 -10.82 17.87 11.31
N TRP A 292 -10.88 16.71 10.67
CA TRP A 292 -9.76 16.17 9.90
C TRP A 292 -9.43 17.00 8.65
N VAL A 293 -10.44 17.40 7.88
CA VAL A 293 -10.20 18.20 6.65
C VAL A 293 -9.65 19.60 6.94
N GLN A 294 -9.85 20.12 8.15
CA GLN A 294 -9.26 21.39 8.57
C GLN A 294 -7.77 21.25 8.92
N ARG A 295 -7.29 20.05 9.27
CA ARG A 295 -5.88 19.82 9.65
C ARG A 295 -4.95 20.07 8.47
N THR A 296 -3.91 20.86 8.71
CA THR A 296 -2.90 21.18 7.69
C THR A 296 -2.14 19.94 7.21
N SER A 297 -1.88 18.98 8.11
CA SER A 297 -1.25 17.71 7.76
C SER A 297 -2.08 16.88 6.78
N PHE A 298 -3.40 16.87 6.95
CA PHE A 298 -4.31 16.13 6.09
C PHE A 298 -4.44 16.81 4.71
N ARG A 299 -4.60 18.14 4.69
CA ARG A 299 -4.70 18.91 3.44
C ARG A 299 -3.46 18.74 2.55
N LYS A 300 -2.27 18.79 3.13
CA LYS A 300 -1.01 18.58 2.38
C LYS A 300 -0.98 17.24 1.66
N LEU A 301 -1.46 16.17 2.28
CA LEU A 301 -1.54 14.86 1.64
C LEU A 301 -2.55 14.88 0.50
N SER A 302 -3.72 15.47 0.73
CA SER A 302 -4.77 15.49 -0.31
C SER A 302 -4.40 16.28 -1.57
N THR A 303 -3.58 17.33 -1.46
CA THR A 303 -3.11 18.09 -2.63
C THR A 303 -2.15 17.30 -3.51
N THR A 304 -1.40 16.36 -2.93
CA THR A 304 -0.44 15.51 -3.65
C THR A 304 -1.12 14.39 -4.44
N PHE A 305 -2.36 14.01 -4.07
CA PHE A 305 -3.11 12.91 -4.70
C PHE A 305 -4.17 13.38 -5.70
N SER A 306 -4.07 14.62 -6.21
CA SER A 306 -5.03 15.16 -7.16
C SER A 306 -5.16 14.24 -8.40
N PRO A 307 -6.40 13.92 -8.85
CA PRO A 307 -6.64 13.02 -9.99
C PRO A 307 -5.89 13.41 -11.28
N HIS A 308 -5.51 14.68 -11.42
CA HIS A 308 -4.70 15.16 -12.54
C HIS A 308 -3.32 14.49 -12.62
N ASP A 309 -2.74 14.01 -11.51
CA ASP A 309 -1.44 13.33 -11.52
C ASP A 309 -1.53 11.83 -11.85
N ARG A 310 -2.73 11.23 -11.84
CA ARG A 310 -2.92 9.82 -12.26
C ARG A 310 -2.84 9.64 -13.78
N ALA A 311 -2.88 10.73 -14.54
CA ALA A 311 -2.79 10.71 -16.00
C ALA A 311 -1.34 10.82 -16.52
N ARG A 312 -0.31 10.78 -15.67
CA ARG A 312 1.06 10.64 -16.18
C ARG A 312 1.22 9.25 -16.81
N PRO A 313 1.49 9.16 -18.13
CA PRO A 313 1.87 7.91 -18.73
C PRO A 313 3.09 7.36 -17.99
N LEU A 314 3.05 6.09 -17.61
CA LEU A 314 4.26 5.39 -17.21
C LEU A 314 5.26 5.54 -18.35
N ALA A 315 6.42 6.14 -18.07
CA ALA A 315 7.49 6.21 -19.05
C ALA A 315 7.78 4.78 -19.55
N PRO A 316 7.95 4.56 -20.86
CA PRO A 316 8.29 3.24 -21.39
C PRO A 316 9.49 2.66 -20.64
N LEU A 317 9.35 1.43 -20.16
CA LEU A 317 10.41 0.67 -19.47
C LEU A 317 11.49 0.15 -20.44
N ASP A 318 11.72 0.83 -21.57
CA ASP A 318 12.64 0.40 -22.62
C ASP A 318 14.10 0.90 -22.43
N GLY A 319 14.41 1.50 -21.28
CA GLY A 319 15.69 2.18 -21.03
C GLY A 319 16.83 1.33 -20.45
N LEU A 320 16.67 0.02 -20.27
CA LEU A 320 17.72 -0.85 -19.69
C LEU A 320 18.22 -1.94 -20.67
N ALA A 321 18.26 -1.62 -21.96
CA ALA A 321 19.07 -2.39 -22.90
C ALA A 321 20.55 -2.14 -22.61
N ARG A 322 21.23 -3.20 -22.14
CA ARG A 322 22.68 -3.30 -21.94
C ARG A 322 23.45 -2.84 -23.19
N ASP A 323 24.16 -1.73 -23.07
CA ASP A 323 25.27 -1.37 -23.98
C ASP A 323 26.46 -2.30 -23.73
N ASN A 324 26.51 -3.43 -24.44
CA ASN A 324 27.72 -4.22 -24.63
C ASN A 324 28.41 -3.77 -25.92
N ARG A 325 29.16 -2.67 -25.85
CA ARG A 325 30.11 -2.28 -26.92
C ARG A 325 31.47 -2.90 -26.66
N THR A 326 31.70 -4.06 -27.28
CA THR A 326 33.04 -4.46 -27.72
C THR A 326 33.28 -3.87 -29.11
N ASN A 327 34.31 -3.02 -29.29
CA ASN A 327 35.16 -3.15 -30.48
C ASN A 327 36.47 -2.36 -30.42
N THR A 328 37.55 -3.15 -30.34
CA THR A 328 38.78 -3.07 -31.14
C THR A 328 39.21 -1.72 -31.71
N ARG A 329 40.31 -1.17 -31.17
CA ARG A 329 41.21 -0.27 -31.90
C ARG A 329 42.27 -1.11 -32.62
N GLY A 330 42.11 -1.24 -33.93
CA GLY A 330 43.14 -1.70 -34.86
C GLY A 330 43.74 -0.49 -35.58
N ASN A 331 45.06 -0.38 -35.45
CA ASN A 331 46.00 0.52 -36.13
C ASN A 331 46.23 0.06 -37.59
N VAL A 332 46.53 0.97 -38.54
CA VAL A 332 47.33 0.91 -39.83
C VAL A 332 46.74 2.03 -40.74
N HIS A 333 47.36 3.16 -41.09
CA HIS A 333 48.60 3.51 -41.83
C HIS A 333 48.55 3.35 -43.37
N ALA A 334 48.98 4.43 -44.04
CA ALA A 334 49.50 4.60 -45.41
C ALA A 334 48.55 4.64 -46.64
N ASP A 335 48.60 5.81 -47.28
CA ASP A 335 48.79 6.12 -48.72
C ASP A 335 48.70 4.97 -49.75
N ASP A 336 47.90 5.20 -50.81
CA ASP A 336 48.40 5.37 -52.18
C ASP A 336 47.22 5.54 -53.18
N ARG A 337 47.24 6.61 -53.97
CA ARG A 337 46.63 6.64 -55.31
C ARG A 337 47.72 6.19 -56.28
N PRO A 338 47.43 5.46 -57.38
CA PRO A 338 47.21 6.20 -58.63
C PRO A 338 46.43 5.48 -59.77
N ILE A 339 46.00 6.34 -60.72
CA ILE A 339 45.85 6.16 -62.19
C ILE A 339 44.76 5.19 -62.71
N ALA A 340 43.76 5.79 -63.36
CA ALA A 340 42.92 5.13 -64.37
C ALA A 340 43.52 5.35 -65.78
N PRO A 341 43.45 4.36 -66.69
CA PRO A 341 44.07 4.40 -68.02
C PRO A 341 43.23 5.12 -69.10
N ALA A 342 43.96 5.53 -70.14
CA ALA A 342 43.56 6.30 -71.32
C ALA A 342 42.61 5.54 -72.31
N PRO A 343 41.96 6.25 -73.26
CA PRO A 343 40.88 5.73 -74.11
C PRO A 343 41.38 4.94 -75.35
N PRO A 344 40.48 4.22 -76.05
CA PRO A 344 40.88 3.28 -77.10
C PRO A 344 41.23 4.01 -78.41
N LEU A 345 42.25 3.52 -79.11
CA LEU A 345 42.51 3.84 -80.51
C LEU A 345 42.26 2.59 -81.35
N GLY A 346 41.55 2.77 -82.46
CA GLY A 346 41.67 1.90 -83.63
C GLY A 346 42.92 2.24 -84.43
#